data_AF-A0A7L0WEI0-F1
#
_entry.id   AF-A0A7L0WEI0-F1
#
_cell.length_a   1.000
_cell.length_b   1.000
_cell.length_c   1.000
_cell.angle_alpha   90.00
_cell.angle_beta   90.00
_cell.angle_gamma   90.00
#
_symmetry.space_group_name_H-M   'P 1'
#
loop_
_entity.id
_entity.type
_entity.pdbx_description
1 polymer ?
#
loop_
_entity_poly.entity_id
_entity_poly.type
_entity_poly.pdbx_seq_one_letter_code
_entity_poly.pdbx_strand_id
1 'polypeptide(L)'
;RYLATYNSLTDKHLAGYFSNTRIRRHLQRSGLISRSGRIIPEKEYRLNAMRRDHQRYVQECLARAIFVKVLDMERHHQLEIKRRLENSVRKERMQKTKVRLECS
;
A
#
# COMPACT_ATOMS: atom_id res chain seq x y z
N ARG A 1 7.71 40.95 -10.17
CA ARG A 1 6.67 40.37 -11.06
C ARG A 1 7.23 39.61 -12.28
N TYR A 2 8.45 39.88 -12.77
CA TYR A 2 9.03 39.19 -13.94
C TYR A 2 9.44 37.72 -13.73
N LEU A 3 9.84 37.30 -12.51
CA LEU A 3 10.27 35.92 -12.24
C LEU A 3 9.13 34.94 -12.00
N ALA A 4 7.92 35.42 -11.69
CA ALA A 4 6.78 34.54 -11.38
C ALA A 4 6.27 33.76 -12.60
N THR A 5 6.59 34.22 -13.81
CA THR A 5 6.21 33.59 -15.08
C THR A 5 7.39 32.93 -15.80
N TYR A 6 8.61 33.03 -15.25
CA TYR A 6 9.79 32.45 -15.87
C TYR A 6 9.78 30.93 -15.70
N ASN A 7 9.84 30.21 -16.82
CA ASN A 7 9.92 28.75 -16.85
C ASN A 7 11.24 28.32 -17.48
N SER A 8 12.15 27.80 -16.66
CA SER A 8 13.46 27.33 -17.11
C SER A 8 13.38 26.23 -18.18
N LEU A 9 12.32 25.41 -18.22
CA LEU A 9 12.16 24.36 -19.24
C LEU A 9 11.94 24.94 -20.64
N THR A 10 11.58 26.22 -20.75
CA THR A 10 11.42 26.94 -22.02
C THR A 10 12.64 27.80 -22.38
N ASP A 11 13.67 27.82 -21.53
CA ASP A 11 14.87 28.61 -21.77
C ASP A 11 15.77 27.96 -22.83
N LYS A 12 15.98 28.67 -23.94
CA LYS A 12 16.83 28.22 -25.05
C LYS A 12 18.28 27.97 -24.64
N HIS A 13 18.79 28.69 -23.65
CA HIS A 13 20.17 28.53 -23.17
C HIS A 13 20.33 27.28 -22.30
N LEU A 14 19.23 26.74 -21.77
CA LEU A 14 19.22 25.52 -20.99
C LEU A 14 18.83 24.28 -21.81
N ALA A 15 18.52 24.43 -23.10
CA ALA A 15 18.10 23.33 -23.96
C ALA A 15 19.11 22.17 -23.97
N GLY A 16 20.42 22.48 -24.03
CA GLY A 16 21.49 21.47 -23.96
C GLY A 16 21.58 20.76 -22.60
N TYR A 17 21.24 21.45 -21.52
CA TYR A 17 21.20 20.84 -20.19
C TYR A 17 20.02 19.86 -20.05
N PHE A 18 18.82 20.26 -20.49
CA PHE A 18 17.62 19.43 -20.40
C PHE A 18 17.55 18.29 -21.42
N SER A 19 18.33 18.36 -22.50
CA SER A 19 18.45 17.27 -23.47
C SER A 19 19.29 16.08 -22.96
N ASN A 20 20.09 16.28 -21.91
CA ASN A 20 20.86 15.21 -21.26
C ASN A 20 19.95 14.05 -20.83
N THR A 21 20.28 12.82 -21.19
CA THR A 21 19.44 11.64 -20.92
C THR A 21 19.11 11.45 -19.43
N ARG A 22 20.05 11.75 -18.52
CA ARG A 22 19.83 11.65 -17.07
C ARG A 22 18.82 12.69 -16.61
N ILE A 23 19.00 13.94 -17.05
CA ILE A 23 18.11 15.06 -16.73
C ILE A 23 16.73 14.83 -17.34
N ARG A 24 16.64 14.44 -18.61
CA ARG A 24 15.39 14.14 -19.30
C ARG A 24 14.61 13.02 -18.61
N ARG A 25 15.30 11.94 -18.21
CA ARG A 25 14.68 10.85 -17.44
C ARG A 25 14.16 11.33 -16.09
N HIS A 26 14.90 12.21 -15.40
CA HIS A 26 14.45 12.80 -14.15
C HIS A 26 13.18 13.65 -14.36
N LEU A 27 13.18 14.55 -15.34
CA LEU A 27 12.01 15.38 -15.66
C LEU A 27 10.76 14.54 -16.02
N GLN A 28 10.96 13.43 -16.75
CA GLN A 28 9.88 12.48 -17.06
C GLN A 28 9.33 11.81 -15.81
N ARG A 29 10.20 11.35 -14.90
CA ARG A 29 9.79 10.71 -13.64
C ARG A 29 9.08 11.69 -12.71
N SER A 30 9.55 12.93 -12.66
CA SER A 30 8.91 14.00 -11.90
C SER A 30 7.56 14.41 -12.50
N GLY A 31 7.32 14.11 -13.77
CA GLY A 31 6.08 14.43 -14.48
C GLY A 31 6.03 15.89 -14.97
N LEU A 32 7.19 16.54 -15.10
CA LEU A 32 7.31 17.89 -15.66
C LEU A 32 7.30 17.87 -17.19
N ILE A 33 7.72 16.74 -17.78
CA ILE A 33 7.63 16.50 -19.22
C ILE A 33 7.02 15.13 -19.50
N SER A 34 6.39 15.00 -20.67
CA SER A 34 5.85 13.72 -21.16
C SER A 34 6.96 12.78 -21.63
N ARG A 35 6.59 11.53 -21.94
CA ARG A 35 7.50 10.57 -22.60
C ARG A 35 8.01 11.07 -23.95
N SER A 36 7.19 11.85 -24.68
CA SER A 36 7.58 12.50 -25.94
C SER A 36 8.43 13.76 -25.75
N GLY A 37 8.64 14.23 -24.52
CA GLY A 37 9.41 15.44 -24.22
C GLY A 37 8.58 16.73 -24.21
N ARG A 38 7.25 16.65 -24.34
CA ARG A 38 6.34 17.80 -24.21
C ARG A 38 6.32 18.29 -22.76
N ILE A 39 6.52 19.59 -22.54
CA ILE A 39 6.35 20.20 -21.21
C ILE A 39 4.90 20.05 -20.76
N ILE A 40 4.70 19.58 -19.53
CA ILE A 40 3.36 19.38 -18.94
C ILE A 40 2.93 20.70 -18.28
N PRO A 41 1.78 21.29 -18.66
CA PRO A 41 1.29 22.51 -18.05
C PRO A 41 1.00 22.34 -16.55
N GLU A 42 1.14 23.40 -15.76
CA GLU A 42 0.96 23.35 -14.31
C GLU A 42 -0.40 22.79 -13.87
N LYS A 43 -1.47 23.13 -14.60
CA LYS A 43 -2.82 22.58 -14.34
C LYS A 43 -2.85 21.05 -14.47
N GLU A 44 -2.24 20.52 -15.53
CA GLU A 44 -2.16 19.08 -15.78
C GLU A 44 -1.23 18.40 -14.77
N TYR A 45 -0.10 19.03 -14.45
CA TYR A 45 0.84 18.56 -13.43
C TYR A 45 0.16 18.37 -12.07
N ARG A 46 -0.57 19.39 -11.59
CA ARG A 46 -1.29 19.33 -10.31
C ARG A 46 -2.35 18.24 -10.30
N LEU A 47 -3.14 18.13 -11.36
CA LEU A 47 -4.16 17.08 -11.49
C LEU A 47 -3.52 15.68 -11.47
N ASN A 48 -2.42 15.48 -12.19
CA ASN A 48 -1.71 14.20 -12.22
C ASN A 48 -1.03 13.87 -10.87
N ALA A 49 -0.58 14.88 -10.12
CA ALA A 49 -0.06 14.69 -8.77
C ALA A 49 -1.18 14.23 -7.82
N MET A 50 -2.33 14.93 -7.81
CA MET A 50 -3.50 14.55 -7.01
C MET A 50 -4.00 13.13 -7.31
N ARG A 51 -4.06 12.75 -8.60
CA ARG A 51 -4.43 11.38 -9.00
C ARG A 51 -3.45 10.34 -8.48
N ARG A 52 -2.14 10.59 -8.59
CA ARG A 52 -1.11 9.69 -8.07
C ARG A 52 -1.18 9.56 -6.56
N ASP A 53 -1.42 10.67 -5.85
CA ASP A 53 -1.55 10.67 -4.39
C ASP A 53 -2.78 9.88 -3.95
N HIS A 54 -3.92 10.10 -4.62
CA HIS A 54 -5.14 9.35 -4.36
C HIS A 54 -4.97 7.85 -4.63
N GLN A 55 -4.32 7.48 -5.74
CA GLN A 55 -4.02 6.07 -6.04
C GLN A 55 -3.14 5.43 -4.97
N ARG A 56 -2.09 6.13 -4.51
CA ARG A 56 -1.23 5.64 -3.42
C ARG A 56 -2.02 5.45 -2.12
N TYR A 57 -2.85 6.43 -1.77
CA TYR A 57 -3.71 6.35 -0.60
C TYR A 57 -4.65 5.14 -0.65
N VAL A 58 -5.34 4.94 -1.78
CA VAL A 58 -6.25 3.79 -1.97
C VAL A 58 -5.49 2.47 -1.86
N GLN A 59 -4.30 2.36 -2.48
CA GLN A 59 -3.47 1.16 -2.36
C GLN A 59 -3.06 0.87 -0.91
N GLU A 60 -2.69 1.91 -0.16
CA GLU A 60 -2.33 1.77 1.25
C GLU A 60 -3.54 1.34 2.10
N CYS A 61 -4.71 1.93 1.88
CA CYS A 61 -5.95 1.53 2.55
C CYS A 61 -6.28 0.06 2.28
N LEU A 62 -6.15 -0.39 1.03
CA LEU A 62 -6.39 -1.79 0.67
C LEU A 62 -5.39 -2.73 1.35
N ALA A 63 -4.10 -2.41 1.32
CA ALA A 63 -3.06 -3.20 1.97
C ALA A 63 -3.32 -3.33 3.48
N ARG A 64 -3.69 -2.22 4.15
CA ARG A 64 -4.05 -2.21 5.57
C ARG A 64 -5.28 -3.07 5.85
N ALA A 65 -6.35 -2.94 5.06
CA ALA A 65 -7.58 -3.69 5.25
C ALA A 65 -7.36 -5.21 5.10
N ILE A 66 -6.60 -5.62 4.08
CA ILE A 66 -6.22 -7.02 3.86
C ILE A 66 -5.43 -7.53 5.07
N PHE A 67 -4.40 -6.80 5.50
CA PHE A 67 -3.55 -7.20 6.61
C PHE A 67 -4.33 -7.38 7.91
N VAL A 68 -5.17 -6.39 8.27
CA VAL A 68 -6.03 -6.47 9.46
C VAL A 68 -6.96 -7.66 9.38
N LYS A 69 -7.62 -7.87 8.23
CA LYS A 69 -8.55 -8.99 8.06
C LYS A 69 -7.86 -10.35 8.20
N VAL A 70 -6.68 -10.51 7.61
CA VAL A 70 -5.89 -11.74 7.70
C VAL A 70 -5.46 -12.00 9.14
N LEU A 71 -4.98 -10.98 9.86
CA LEU A 71 -4.61 -11.11 11.27
C LEU A 71 -5.80 -11.52 12.15
N ASP A 72 -6.97 -10.91 11.93
CA ASP A 72 -8.17 -11.25 12.67
C ASP A 72 -8.58 -12.71 12.40
N MET A 73 -8.54 -13.14 11.14
CA MET A 73 -8.86 -14.53 10.78
C MET A 73 -7.91 -15.52 11.44
N GLU A 74 -6.60 -15.24 11.42
CA GLU A 74 -5.60 -16.09 12.08
C GLU A 74 -5.84 -16.18 13.59
N ARG A 75 -6.12 -15.04 14.23
CA ARG A 75 -6.44 -15.01 15.66
C ARG A 75 -7.67 -15.85 16.00
N HIS A 76 -8.73 -15.75 15.19
CA HIS A 76 -9.94 -16.55 15.39
C HIS A 76 -9.68 -18.04 15.20
N HIS A 77 -8.89 -18.40 14.17
CA HIS A 77 -8.51 -19.78 13.91
C HIS A 77 -7.75 -20.41 15.08
N GLN A 78 -6.75 -19.70 15.63
CA GLN A 78 -5.98 -20.15 16.79
C GLN A 78 -6.85 -20.34 18.03
N LEU A 79 -7.80 -19.43 18.27
CA LEU A 79 -8.77 -19.56 19.36
C LEU A 79 -9.67 -20.79 19.17
N GLU A 80 -10.09 -21.07 17.95
CA GLU A 80 -10.92 -22.24 17.66
C GLU A 80 -10.16 -23.55 17.89
N ILE A 81 -8.90 -23.63 17.44
CA ILE A 81 -8.03 -24.78 17.70
C ILE A 81 -7.89 -25.01 19.21
N LYS A 82 -7.56 -23.95 19.95
CA LYS A 82 -7.40 -24.03 21.41
C LYS A 82 -8.68 -24.53 22.10
N ARG A 83 -9.85 -23.99 21.72
CA ARG A 83 -11.15 -24.43 22.27
C ARG A 83 -11.44 -25.91 21.96
N ARG A 84 -11.14 -26.37 20.74
CA ARG A 84 -11.32 -27.78 20.35
C ARG A 84 -10.42 -28.70 21.19
N LEU A 85 -9.17 -28.31 21.43
CA LEU A 85 -8.23 -29.06 22.28
C LEU A 85 -8.71 -29.13 23.74
N GLU A 86 -9.07 -27.99 24.33
CA GLU A 86 -9.59 -27.91 25.71
C GLU A 86 -10.85 -28.75 25.90
N ASN A 87 -11.78 -28.70 24.94
CA ASN A 87 -13.00 -29.51 24.96
C ASN A 87 -12.71 -31.01 24.88
N SER A 88 -11.70 -31.40 24.08
CA SER A 88 -11.31 -32.81 23.94
C SER A 88 -10.71 -33.35 25.24
N VAL A 89 -9.80 -32.58 25.87
CA VAL A 89 -9.23 -32.92 27.17
C VAL A 89 -10.31 -32.99 28.26
N ARG A 90 -11.26 -32.05 28.26
CA ARG A 90 -12.36 -32.05 29.22
C ARG A 90 -13.25 -33.29 29.06
N LYS A 91 -13.61 -33.65 27.82
CA LYS A 91 -14.39 -34.86 27.52
C LYS A 91 -13.66 -36.13 27.96
N GLU A 92 -12.37 -36.24 27.67
CA GLU A 92 -11.56 -37.38 28.08
C GLU A 92 -11.53 -37.54 29.61
N ARG A 93 -11.33 -36.43 30.34
CA ARG A 93 -11.36 -36.43 31.82
C ARG A 93 -12.72 -36.86 32.35
N MET A 94 -13.81 -36.33 31.81
CA MET A 94 -15.17 -36.72 32.21
C MET A 94 -15.43 -38.21 31.98
N GLN A 95 -14.99 -38.74 30.83
CA GLN A 95 -15.14 -40.17 30.53
C GLN A 95 -14.36 -41.05 31.51
N LYS A 96 -13.10 -40.68 31.83
CA LYS A 96 -12.29 -41.41 32.83
C LYS A 96 -12.93 -41.38 34.22
N THR A 97 -13.45 -40.23 34.64
CA THR A 97 -14.18 -40.11 35.92
C THR A 97 -15.45 -40.96 35.92
N LYS A 98 -16.22 -40.94 34.83
CA LYS A 98 -17.43 -41.75 34.69
C LYS A 98 -17.15 -43.24 34.81
N VAL A 99 -16.16 -43.76 34.05
CA VAL A 99 -15.75 -45.17 34.13
C VAL A 99 -15.28 -45.55 35.54
N ARG A 100 -14.54 -44.65 36.21
CA ARG A 100 -14.10 -44.90 37.60
C ARG A 100 -15.28 -45.01 38.56
N LEU A 101 -16.31 -44.17 38.41
CA LEU A 101 -17.50 -44.17 39.27
C LEU A 101 -18.43 -45.36 39.00
N GLU A 102 -18.49 -45.87 37.75
CA GLU A 102 -19.31 -47.02 37.38
C GLU A 102 -18.72 -48.36 37.83
N CYS A 103 -17.41 -48.44 38.11
CA CYS A 103 -16.71 -49.64 38.56
C CYS A 103 -16.45 -49.69 40.08
N SER A 104 -17.01 -48.76 40.86
CA SER A 104 -16.98 -48.74 42.34
C SER A 104 -18.35 -49.05 42.90
#